data_AF-A0A9N9GQ87-F1
#
_entry.id   AF-A0A9N9GQ87-F1
#
_cell.length_a   1.000
_cell.length_b   1.000
_cell.length_c   1.000
_cell.angle_alpha   90.00
_cell.angle_beta   90.00
_cell.angle_gamma   90.00
#
_symmetry.space_group_name_H-M   'P 1'
#
loop_
_entity.id
_entity.type
_entity.pdbx_description
1 polymer ?
#
loop_
_entity_poly.entity_id
_entity_poly.type
_entity_poly.pdbx_seq_one_letter_code
_entity_poly.pdbx_strand_id
1 'polypeptide(L)'
;MRRGLGVTGLKRKIAANDQFREFGNNKAEIEMQQEQLQVFKTNLEEFARKYRKDIRKNPMFRAHFQKMCTNKGFWAEFLGVGDFYYELGVQIIEICLSTRGRNGGLIELDELKRQLVKMRGGNSGGGISGSNSSQEISNGFEILQIGDRKMVRSVPRELNIDQSEILALAQAKGYVTKDIIESELGWGTERINDVIDTLLSDGLCWIDEQAYPNEYWVPSFFKGDEQYDVIVLGTGLTECILSGLLSVEGKKVLHMDRNDYYGGEKPPSELGRDRDYNIDLIPKFMMANGELVKILTHTDVTRYLEFKQISGSYVYREGQISKVPASEGEALRSDLMGMFEKRRAKKFFEYMQNWREDDPSTHQGVDLNTEPMSKVYEKFGLEPGTQDFIGHAMALYLDESYNRIILYISSVARYGKSPYIYPLYGLGELPQGFARLSAIYGGTYMLDKAVDEIVYDADGRVCGVRSGDEVARTKQVIGDPSYFKDKVRKVGKVIRAICILKHPIPNTDNVDSIQLVIPQNQEPIEDGCKDQVFISRSYDATSHFGTVCDDVKNIYRRVTGKDLVLKQRPRQEEEC
;
A
#
# COMPACT_ATOMS: atom_id res chain seq x y z
N MET A 1 -61.72 2.71 -34.81
CA MET A 1 -60.67 2.88 -33.79
C MET A 1 -59.84 1.60 -33.70
N ARG A 2 -58.58 1.63 -34.18
CA ARG A 2 -57.57 0.58 -33.91
C ARG A 2 -56.30 1.31 -33.48
N ARG A 3 -55.91 1.20 -32.20
CA ARG A 3 -54.64 1.71 -31.68
C ARG A 3 -53.64 0.55 -31.60
N GLY A 4 -52.55 0.65 -32.34
CA GLY A 4 -51.44 -0.31 -32.33
C GLY A 4 -50.69 -0.29 -31.00
N LEU A 5 -50.27 -1.47 -30.55
CA LEU A 5 -49.47 -1.70 -29.37
C LEU A 5 -48.09 -1.03 -29.53
N GLY A 6 -47.76 -0.09 -28.66
CA GLY A 6 -46.50 0.65 -28.70
C GLY A 6 -45.30 -0.20 -28.26
N VAL A 7 -44.17 0.00 -28.93
CA VAL A 7 -42.86 -0.64 -28.74
C VAL A 7 -42.38 -0.63 -27.27
N THR A 8 -42.80 0.36 -26.49
CA THR A 8 -42.51 0.48 -25.05
C THR A 8 -43.17 -0.62 -24.20
N GLY A 9 -44.36 -1.09 -24.58
CA GLY A 9 -45.04 -2.20 -23.90
C GLY A 9 -44.39 -3.55 -24.18
N LEU A 10 -43.83 -3.74 -25.38
CA LEU A 10 -43.10 -4.95 -25.75
C LEU A 10 -41.77 -5.05 -24.98
N LYS A 11 -41.03 -3.94 -24.86
CA LYS A 11 -39.77 -3.89 -24.07
C LYS A 11 -39.99 -4.18 -22.58
N ARG A 12 -41.06 -3.66 -21.97
CA ARG A 12 -41.40 -3.99 -20.57
C ARG A 12 -41.78 -5.46 -20.39
N LYS A 13 -42.44 -6.06 -21.37
CA LYS A 13 -42.85 -7.47 -21.31
C LYS A 13 -41.66 -8.42 -21.49
N ILE A 14 -40.69 -8.05 -22.33
CA ILE A 14 -39.43 -8.79 -22.51
C ILE A 14 -38.56 -8.70 -21.25
N ALA A 15 -38.36 -7.49 -20.71
CA ALA A 15 -37.58 -7.31 -19.47
C ALA A 15 -38.19 -8.04 -18.27
N ALA A 16 -39.52 -8.07 -18.16
CA ALA A 16 -40.21 -8.85 -17.14
C ALA A 16 -39.99 -10.37 -17.35
N ASN A 17 -40.09 -10.87 -18.59
CA ASN A 17 -39.85 -12.28 -18.89
C ASN A 17 -38.41 -12.71 -18.62
N ASP A 18 -37.42 -11.85 -18.90
CA ASP A 18 -36.01 -12.12 -18.62
C ASP A 18 -35.75 -12.17 -17.11
N GLN A 19 -36.32 -11.24 -16.32
CA GLN A 19 -36.28 -11.30 -14.86
C GLN A 19 -36.97 -12.55 -14.29
N PHE A 20 -38.11 -12.97 -14.87
CA PHE A 20 -38.77 -14.22 -14.46
C PHE A 20 -37.96 -15.46 -14.84
N ARG A 21 -37.19 -15.42 -15.92
CA ARG A 21 -36.26 -16.49 -16.33
C ARG A 21 -35.06 -16.58 -15.40
N GLU A 22 -34.48 -15.45 -15.02
CA GLU A 22 -33.40 -15.36 -14.03
C GLU A 22 -33.87 -15.88 -12.66
N PHE A 23 -35.05 -15.46 -12.22
CA PHE A 23 -35.64 -15.93 -10.96
C PHE A 23 -35.98 -17.43 -11.01
N GLY A 24 -36.42 -17.93 -12.17
CA GLY A 24 -36.66 -19.35 -12.40
C GLY A 24 -35.39 -20.20 -12.38
N ASN A 25 -34.29 -19.69 -12.96
CA ASN A 25 -32.98 -20.35 -12.92
C ASN A 25 -32.40 -20.37 -11.50
N ASN A 26 -32.46 -19.24 -10.78
CA ASN A 26 -32.02 -19.17 -9.37
C ASN A 26 -32.87 -20.07 -8.46
N LYS A 27 -34.19 -20.17 -8.71
CA LYS A 27 -35.07 -21.07 -7.96
C LYS A 27 -34.78 -22.54 -8.27
N ALA A 28 -34.50 -22.88 -9.52
CA ALA A 28 -34.11 -24.24 -9.91
C ALA A 28 -32.74 -24.64 -9.33
N GLU A 29 -31.78 -23.71 -9.25
CA GLU A 29 -30.51 -23.93 -8.53
C GLU A 29 -30.73 -24.17 -7.04
N ILE A 30 -31.61 -23.40 -6.39
CA ILE A 30 -31.94 -23.58 -4.96
C ILE A 30 -32.69 -24.90 -4.72
N GLU A 31 -33.63 -25.29 -5.59
CA GLU A 31 -34.36 -26.57 -5.48
C GLU A 31 -33.43 -27.77 -5.73
N MET A 32 -32.50 -27.66 -6.70
CA MET A 32 -31.47 -28.67 -6.95
C MET A 32 -30.47 -28.79 -5.77
N GLN A 33 -30.11 -27.67 -5.13
CA GLN A 33 -29.30 -27.65 -3.91
C GLN A 33 -30.05 -28.29 -2.73
N GLN A 34 -31.37 -28.11 -2.62
CA GLN A 34 -32.20 -28.74 -1.58
C GLN A 34 -32.35 -30.26 -1.78
N GLU A 35 -32.49 -30.74 -3.01
CA GLU A 35 -32.50 -32.18 -3.31
C GLU A 35 -31.15 -32.84 -3.01
N GLN A 36 -30.03 -32.18 -3.36
CA GLN A 36 -28.70 -32.66 -3.01
C GLN A 36 -28.49 -32.76 -1.49
N LEU A 37 -29.02 -31.80 -0.72
CA LEU A 37 -29.00 -31.83 0.74
C LEU A 37 -29.79 -33.01 1.32
N GLN A 38 -30.91 -33.38 0.69
CA GLN A 38 -31.78 -34.46 1.14
C GLN A 38 -31.19 -35.85 0.84
N VAL A 39 -30.53 -36.00 -0.32
CA VAL A 39 -29.76 -37.22 -0.66
C VAL A 39 -28.56 -37.37 0.28
N PHE A 40 -27.88 -36.26 0.61
CA PHE A 40 -26.77 -36.25 1.57
C PHE A 40 -27.20 -36.65 2.99
N LYS A 41 -28.35 -36.17 3.45
CA LYS A 41 -28.96 -36.54 4.74
C LYS A 41 -29.13 -38.06 4.86
N THR A 42 -29.62 -38.70 3.80
CA THR A 42 -29.91 -40.14 3.76
C THR A 42 -28.64 -40.99 3.84
N ASN A 43 -27.55 -40.56 3.18
CA ASN A 43 -26.28 -41.30 3.16
C ASN A 43 -25.52 -41.21 4.49
N LEU A 44 -25.61 -40.08 5.20
CA LEU A 44 -24.97 -39.92 6.51
C LEU A 44 -25.66 -40.76 7.60
N GLU A 45 -26.98 -40.96 7.49
CA GLU A 45 -27.76 -41.83 8.38
C GLU A 45 -27.34 -43.32 8.26
N GLU A 46 -27.03 -43.80 7.05
CA GLU A 46 -26.52 -45.17 6.84
C GLU A 46 -25.11 -45.37 7.40
N PHE A 47 -24.24 -44.37 7.27
CA PHE A 47 -22.87 -44.41 7.78
C PHE A 47 -22.83 -44.49 9.32
N ALA A 48 -23.62 -43.67 10.02
CA ALA A 48 -23.70 -43.66 11.48
C ALA A 48 -24.23 -44.98 12.07
N ARG A 49 -25.14 -45.66 11.36
CA ARG A 49 -25.61 -47.00 11.72
C ARG A 49 -24.51 -48.05 11.67
N LYS A 50 -23.58 -47.94 10.71
CA LYS A 50 -22.55 -48.94 10.42
C LYS A 50 -21.47 -49.04 11.51
N TYR A 51 -21.12 -47.94 12.19
CA TYR A 51 -19.97 -47.88 13.12
C TYR A 51 -20.33 -47.76 14.61
N ARG A 52 -21.59 -48.03 14.96
CA ARG A 52 -22.18 -47.89 16.32
C ARG A 52 -21.44 -48.63 17.46
N LYS A 53 -20.72 -49.72 17.16
CA LYS A 53 -20.11 -50.60 18.18
C LYS A 53 -18.76 -50.10 18.69
N ASP A 54 -17.99 -49.40 17.88
CA ASP A 54 -16.63 -48.96 18.23
C ASP A 54 -16.65 -47.71 19.13
N ILE A 55 -17.67 -46.87 18.99
CA ILE A 55 -17.91 -45.65 19.78
C ILE A 55 -18.23 -45.97 21.25
N ARG A 56 -18.76 -47.16 21.55
CA ARG A 56 -19.19 -47.56 22.91
C ARG A 56 -18.06 -47.94 23.87
N LYS A 57 -16.83 -48.11 23.40
CA LYS A 57 -15.74 -48.76 24.17
C LYS A 57 -14.94 -47.86 25.12
N ASN A 58 -14.99 -46.52 25.02
CA ASN A 58 -14.13 -45.63 25.82
C ASN A 58 -14.87 -44.94 26.99
N PRO A 59 -14.58 -45.28 28.27
CA PRO A 59 -15.31 -44.76 29.43
C PRO A 59 -14.95 -43.31 29.82
N MET A 60 -13.72 -42.84 29.58
CA MET A 60 -13.29 -41.47 29.89
C MET A 60 -13.95 -40.44 28.96
N PHE A 61 -14.14 -40.83 27.70
CA PHE A 61 -14.88 -40.08 26.69
C PHE A 61 -16.36 -39.90 27.08
N ARG A 62 -16.96 -40.93 27.69
CA ARG A 62 -18.35 -40.94 28.17
C ARG A 62 -18.57 -40.05 29.40
N ALA A 63 -17.55 -39.85 30.23
CA ALA A 63 -17.61 -39.02 31.44
C ALA A 63 -17.47 -37.51 31.16
N HIS A 64 -16.65 -37.12 30.18
CA HIS A 64 -16.60 -35.73 29.69
C HIS A 64 -17.90 -35.33 28.97
N PHE A 65 -18.54 -36.29 28.29
CA PHE A 65 -19.82 -36.13 27.60
C PHE A 65 -21.01 -35.83 28.53
N GLN A 66 -21.07 -36.44 29.72
CA GLN A 66 -22.12 -36.14 30.71
C GLN A 66 -22.06 -34.73 31.28
N LYS A 67 -20.87 -34.12 31.33
CA LYS A 67 -20.63 -32.81 31.95
C LYS A 67 -20.99 -31.62 31.04
N MET A 68 -21.19 -31.88 29.74
CA MET A 68 -21.56 -30.86 28.73
C MET A 68 -23.07 -30.70 28.52
N CYS A 69 -23.91 -31.62 29.01
CA CYS A 69 -25.35 -31.64 28.73
C CYS A 69 -26.24 -30.88 29.74
N THR A 70 -25.88 -29.66 30.15
CA THR A 70 -26.78 -28.79 30.94
C THR A 70 -26.86 -27.37 30.40
N ASN A 71 -27.64 -27.16 29.33
CA ASN A 71 -28.85 -26.31 29.33
C ASN A 71 -29.57 -26.36 27.96
N LYS A 72 -30.74 -27.04 27.98
CA LYS A 72 -31.94 -27.08 27.08
C LYS A 72 -31.83 -26.58 25.63
N GLY A 73 -32.31 -27.29 24.59
CA GLY A 73 -33.00 -28.58 24.52
C GLY A 73 -33.93 -28.66 23.30
N PHE A 74 -33.92 -29.81 22.59
CA PHE A 74 -35.14 -30.43 22.00
C PHE A 74 -34.97 -31.90 21.54
N TRP A 75 -33.76 -32.47 21.42
CA TRP A 75 -33.59 -33.84 20.85
C TRP A 75 -32.90 -34.86 21.76
N ALA A 76 -33.09 -34.73 23.07
CA ALA A 76 -32.46 -35.62 24.06
C ALA A 76 -33.06 -37.05 24.14
N GLU A 77 -34.15 -37.36 23.45
CA GLU A 77 -34.89 -38.61 23.70
C GLU A 77 -34.59 -39.76 22.72
N PHE A 78 -33.67 -39.60 21.77
CA PHE A 78 -33.31 -40.71 20.87
C PHE A 78 -31.81 -41.01 20.69
N LEU A 79 -30.96 -40.45 21.56
CA LEU A 79 -29.52 -40.78 21.75
C LEU A 79 -28.80 -41.32 20.50
N GLY A 80 -28.18 -40.46 19.67
CA GLY A 80 -27.60 -41.00 18.45
C GLY A 80 -26.43 -40.31 17.79
N VAL A 81 -25.54 -39.58 18.49
CA VAL A 81 -24.15 -39.20 18.06
C VAL A 81 -24.02 -38.42 16.72
N GLY A 82 -25.07 -38.33 15.91
CA GLY A 82 -25.06 -37.74 14.59
C GLY A 82 -24.91 -36.24 14.66
N ASP A 83 -25.70 -35.55 15.50
CA ASP A 83 -25.86 -34.09 15.43
C ASP A 83 -24.54 -33.32 15.55
N PHE A 84 -23.55 -33.83 16.30
CA PHE A 84 -22.22 -33.22 16.38
C PHE A 84 -21.41 -33.37 15.09
N TYR A 85 -21.44 -34.54 14.45
CA TYR A 85 -20.75 -34.77 13.17
C TYR A 85 -21.51 -34.12 12.00
N TYR A 86 -22.83 -34.02 12.08
CA TYR A 86 -23.64 -33.20 11.16
C TYR A 86 -23.27 -31.72 11.30
N GLU A 87 -23.23 -31.19 12.52
CA GLU A 87 -22.84 -29.80 12.77
C GLU A 87 -21.39 -29.54 12.32
N LEU A 88 -20.44 -30.41 12.66
CA LEU A 88 -19.06 -30.31 12.18
C LEU A 88 -18.96 -30.38 10.65
N GLY A 89 -19.71 -31.27 10.01
CA GLY A 89 -19.74 -31.41 8.56
C GLY A 89 -20.31 -30.19 7.86
N VAL A 90 -21.43 -29.65 8.34
CA VAL A 90 -22.04 -28.41 7.82
C VAL A 90 -21.07 -27.24 7.96
N GLN A 91 -20.38 -27.13 9.09
CA GLN A 91 -19.42 -26.04 9.34
C GLN A 91 -18.17 -26.14 8.46
N ILE A 92 -17.66 -27.35 8.21
CA ILE A 92 -16.58 -27.57 7.23
C ILE A 92 -17.03 -27.17 5.83
N ILE A 93 -18.24 -27.57 5.43
CA ILE A 93 -18.82 -27.23 4.12
C ILE A 93 -18.98 -25.71 4.00
N GLU A 94 -19.48 -25.03 5.03
CA GLU A 94 -19.66 -23.58 5.07
C GLU A 94 -18.33 -22.83 4.93
N ILE A 95 -17.29 -23.27 5.62
CA ILE A 95 -15.93 -22.72 5.48
C ILE A 95 -15.40 -22.92 4.06
N CYS A 96 -15.53 -24.13 3.51
CA CYS A 96 -15.05 -24.40 2.16
C CYS A 96 -15.83 -23.65 1.07
N LEU A 97 -17.15 -23.48 1.23
CA LEU A 97 -17.98 -22.70 0.30
C LEU A 97 -17.67 -21.20 0.39
N SER A 98 -17.50 -20.66 1.59
CA SER A 98 -17.19 -19.23 1.80
C SER A 98 -15.78 -18.88 1.32
N THR A 99 -14.80 -19.78 1.45
CA THR A 99 -13.42 -19.54 0.99
C THR A 99 -13.20 -19.84 -0.49
N ARG A 100 -14.13 -20.53 -1.16
CA ARG A 100 -14.00 -20.97 -2.56
C ARG A 100 -13.68 -19.86 -3.54
N GLY A 101 -14.32 -18.69 -3.40
CA GLY A 101 -14.06 -17.55 -4.28
C GLY A 101 -12.63 -17.02 -4.20
N ARG A 102 -11.94 -17.27 -3.08
CA ARG A 102 -10.55 -16.83 -2.85
C ARG A 102 -9.53 -17.89 -3.21
N ASN A 103 -9.83 -19.17 -3.00
CA ASN A 103 -8.85 -20.26 -3.04
C ASN A 103 -9.14 -21.36 -4.07
N GLY A 104 -10.09 -21.14 -4.98
CA GLY A 104 -10.47 -22.12 -6.01
C GLY A 104 -11.12 -23.40 -5.47
N GLY A 105 -11.47 -23.42 -4.17
CA GLY A 105 -12.00 -24.60 -3.50
C GLY A 105 -10.93 -25.56 -2.97
N LEU A 106 -9.72 -25.07 -2.70
CA LEU A 106 -8.66 -25.81 -2.04
C LEU A 106 -8.23 -25.12 -0.74
N ILE A 107 -8.29 -25.81 0.40
CA ILE A 107 -7.94 -25.24 1.72
C ILE A 107 -7.03 -26.18 2.50
N GLU A 108 -6.01 -25.65 3.16
CA GLU A 108 -5.12 -26.46 4.01
C GLU A 108 -5.88 -26.99 5.23
N LEU A 109 -5.65 -28.26 5.61
CA LEU A 109 -6.39 -28.90 6.69
C LEU A 109 -6.21 -28.16 8.03
N ASP A 110 -5.04 -27.60 8.29
CA ASP A 110 -4.80 -26.83 9.50
C ASP A 110 -5.47 -25.44 9.45
N GLU A 111 -5.59 -24.84 8.27
CA GLU A 111 -6.37 -23.61 8.10
C GLU A 111 -7.87 -23.86 8.29
N LEU A 112 -8.40 -24.94 7.73
CA LEU A 112 -9.78 -25.39 7.94
C LEU A 112 -10.06 -25.59 9.44
N LYS A 113 -9.13 -26.24 10.18
CA LYS A 113 -9.25 -26.39 11.64
C LYS A 113 -9.26 -25.04 12.36
N ARG A 114 -8.38 -24.10 11.99
CA ARG A 114 -8.32 -22.77 12.60
C ARG A 114 -9.64 -22.02 12.42
N GLN A 115 -10.19 -22.01 11.21
CA GLN A 115 -11.47 -21.35 10.92
C GLN A 115 -12.63 -22.02 11.68
N LEU A 116 -12.61 -23.35 11.79
CA LEU A 116 -13.61 -24.10 12.54
C LEU A 116 -13.57 -23.79 14.05
N VAL A 117 -12.38 -23.61 14.62
CA VAL A 117 -12.21 -23.19 16.03
C VAL A 117 -12.71 -21.76 16.26
N LYS A 118 -12.47 -20.84 15.32
CA LYS A 118 -13.01 -19.47 15.38
C LYS A 118 -14.53 -19.47 15.34
N MET A 119 -15.13 -20.23 14.42
CA MET A 119 -16.58 -20.29 14.23
C MET A 119 -17.31 -20.87 15.44
N ARG A 120 -16.63 -21.73 16.23
CA ARG A 120 -17.17 -22.33 17.46
C ARG A 120 -16.92 -21.51 18.74
N GLY A 121 -16.41 -20.29 18.65
CA GLY A 121 -16.30 -19.40 19.82
C GLY A 121 -15.11 -19.68 20.75
N GLY A 122 -13.94 -20.00 20.18
CA GLY A 122 -12.65 -19.58 20.73
C GLY A 122 -12.34 -19.88 22.20
N ASN A 123 -12.65 -21.07 22.74
CA ASN A 123 -11.90 -21.62 23.88
C ASN A 123 -12.13 -23.13 24.06
N SER A 124 -11.28 -23.98 23.48
CA SER A 124 -11.14 -25.41 23.86
C SER A 124 -9.88 -25.99 23.22
N GLY A 125 -8.79 -26.05 23.99
CA GLY A 125 -7.62 -26.85 23.65
C GLY A 125 -7.97 -28.34 23.67
N GLY A 126 -8.28 -28.89 22.50
CA GLY A 126 -8.47 -30.32 22.28
C GLY A 126 -7.76 -30.71 21.00
N GLY A 127 -6.50 -31.11 21.10
CA GLY A 127 -5.74 -31.62 19.96
C GLY A 127 -6.39 -32.89 19.42
N ILE A 128 -6.77 -32.86 18.14
CA ILE A 128 -7.08 -34.07 17.38
C ILE A 128 -5.74 -34.55 16.79
N SER A 129 -5.13 -35.54 17.44
CA SER A 129 -3.99 -36.27 16.90
C SER A 129 -4.41 -37.04 15.64
N GLY A 130 -3.61 -36.92 14.58
CA GLY A 130 -3.90 -37.42 13.25
C GLY A 130 -4.30 -38.89 13.19
N SER A 131 -5.40 -39.16 12.50
CA SER A 131 -5.72 -40.48 11.96
C SER A 131 -5.33 -40.52 10.49
N ASN A 132 -4.38 -41.41 10.16
CA ASN A 132 -4.07 -41.79 8.79
C ASN A 132 -5.21 -42.65 8.25
N SER A 133 -6.12 -42.03 7.50
CA SER A 133 -7.09 -42.75 6.69
C SER A 133 -7.56 -41.83 5.56
N SER A 134 -7.11 -42.10 4.34
CA SER A 134 -7.69 -41.54 3.11
C SER A 134 -9.14 -42.00 3.05
N GLN A 135 -10.09 -41.10 3.32
CA GLN A 135 -11.51 -41.40 3.25
C GLN A 135 -12.24 -40.22 2.64
N GLU A 136 -12.98 -40.51 1.57
CA GLU A 136 -13.89 -39.61 0.88
C GLU A 136 -14.87 -39.00 1.90
N ILE A 137 -14.88 -37.67 2.00
CA ILE A 137 -15.82 -36.94 2.84
C ILE A 137 -17.01 -36.58 1.95
N SER A 138 -17.72 -37.59 1.43
CA SER A 138 -18.89 -37.44 0.55
C SER A 138 -18.65 -36.74 -0.81
N ASN A 139 -19.60 -36.87 -1.74
CA ASN A 139 -19.51 -36.33 -3.10
C ASN A 139 -19.22 -34.81 -3.11
N GLY A 140 -18.01 -34.46 -3.54
CA GLY A 140 -17.55 -33.08 -3.73
C GLY A 140 -16.47 -32.62 -2.75
N PHE A 141 -16.17 -33.38 -1.70
CA PHE A 141 -15.10 -33.06 -0.75
C PHE A 141 -14.08 -34.19 -0.60
N GLU A 142 -12.82 -33.88 -0.88
CA GLU A 142 -11.73 -34.85 -0.83
C GLU A 142 -10.56 -34.31 -0.01
N ILE A 143 -9.98 -35.15 0.86
CA ILE A 143 -8.69 -34.87 1.47
C ILE A 143 -7.61 -35.43 0.56
N LEU A 144 -6.76 -34.56 0.05
CA LEU A 144 -5.62 -34.89 -0.80
C LEU A 144 -4.31 -34.45 -0.16
N GLN A 145 -3.26 -35.18 -0.52
CA GLN A 145 -1.88 -34.83 -0.20
C GLN A 145 -1.29 -34.13 -1.43
N ILE A 146 -0.91 -32.86 -1.30
CA ILE A 146 -0.13 -32.13 -2.31
C ILE A 146 1.21 -31.83 -1.64
N GLY A 147 2.32 -32.28 -2.22
CA GLY A 147 3.63 -32.15 -1.60
C GLY A 147 3.63 -32.63 -0.15
N ASP A 148 4.06 -31.79 0.79
CA ASP A 148 4.09 -32.11 2.23
C ASP A 148 2.80 -31.74 2.98
N ARG A 149 1.83 -31.09 2.33
CA ARG A 149 0.60 -30.57 2.96
C ARG A 149 -0.64 -31.41 2.67
N LYS A 150 -1.49 -31.53 3.70
CA LYS A 150 -2.84 -32.09 3.60
C LYS A 150 -3.84 -31.00 3.30
N MET A 151 -4.55 -31.13 2.19
CA MET A 151 -5.50 -30.14 1.70
C MET A 151 -6.89 -30.77 1.59
N VAL A 152 -7.92 -29.96 1.77
CA VAL A 152 -9.32 -30.31 1.49
C VAL A 152 -9.71 -29.62 0.20
N ARG A 153 -10.14 -30.40 -0.79
CA ARG A 153 -10.74 -29.91 -2.03
C ARG A 153 -12.25 -29.96 -1.87
N SER A 154 -12.94 -28.90 -2.25
CA SER A 154 -14.40 -28.73 -2.17
C SER A 154 -15.07 -28.56 -3.55
N VAL A 155 -14.36 -28.97 -4.60
CA VAL A 155 -14.84 -28.92 -5.99
C VAL A 155 -14.86 -30.32 -6.60
N PRO A 156 -15.86 -30.62 -7.45
CA PRO A 156 -16.05 -31.95 -8.05
C PRO A 156 -15.03 -32.28 -9.14
N ARG A 157 -14.23 -31.30 -9.60
CA ARG A 157 -13.18 -31.51 -10.61
C ARG A 157 -11.94 -32.11 -9.94
N GLU A 158 -11.51 -33.28 -10.40
CA GLU A 158 -10.30 -33.94 -9.91
C GLU A 158 -9.04 -33.19 -10.35
N LEU A 159 -8.05 -33.13 -9.46
CA LEU A 159 -6.72 -32.65 -9.82
C LEU A 159 -5.97 -33.75 -10.54
N ASN A 160 -5.42 -33.45 -11.72
CA ASN A 160 -4.53 -34.38 -12.38
C ASN A 160 -3.11 -34.32 -11.75
N ILE A 161 -2.24 -35.24 -12.19
CA ILE A 161 -0.86 -35.34 -11.68
C ILE A 161 -0.11 -34.03 -11.93
N ASP A 162 -0.29 -33.45 -13.12
CA ASP A 162 0.45 -32.25 -13.52
C ASP A 162 0.10 -31.02 -12.66
N GLN A 163 -1.19 -30.81 -12.41
CA GLN A 163 -1.69 -29.76 -11.52
C GLN A 163 -1.14 -29.96 -10.10
N SER A 164 -1.09 -31.20 -9.63
CA SER A 164 -0.59 -31.53 -8.30
C SER A 164 0.91 -31.26 -8.15
N GLU A 165 1.71 -31.51 -9.20
CA GLU A 165 3.15 -31.22 -9.21
C GLU A 165 3.45 -29.72 -9.19
N ILE A 166 2.73 -28.92 -10.00
CA ILE A 166 2.87 -27.45 -9.96
C ILE A 166 2.47 -26.89 -8.60
N LEU A 167 1.35 -27.37 -8.04
CA LEU A 167 0.90 -26.95 -6.71
C LEU A 167 1.90 -27.37 -5.62
N ALA A 168 2.56 -28.51 -5.74
CA ALA A 168 3.62 -28.93 -4.81
C ALA A 168 4.85 -28.00 -4.91
N LEU A 169 5.27 -27.64 -6.11
CA LEU A 169 6.37 -26.70 -6.34
C LEU A 169 6.11 -25.33 -5.69
N ALA A 170 4.87 -24.84 -5.84
CA ALA A 170 4.45 -23.56 -5.28
C ALA A 170 4.47 -23.52 -3.74
N GLN A 171 4.56 -24.65 -3.03
CA GLN A 171 4.57 -24.68 -1.56
C GLN A 171 5.79 -23.98 -0.96
N ALA A 172 6.92 -23.93 -1.68
CA ALA A 172 8.14 -23.32 -1.21
C ALA A 172 8.05 -21.79 -1.13
N LYS A 173 7.45 -21.15 -2.15
CA LYS A 173 7.40 -19.68 -2.29
C LYS A 173 5.99 -19.08 -2.24
N GLY A 174 4.94 -19.89 -2.31
CA GLY A 174 3.55 -19.46 -2.49
C GLY A 174 3.18 -19.22 -3.96
N TYR A 175 4.14 -19.27 -4.88
CA TYR A 175 3.96 -19.08 -6.31
C TYR A 175 4.97 -19.90 -7.12
N VAL A 176 4.77 -19.96 -8.43
CA VAL A 176 5.68 -20.53 -9.43
C VAL A 176 5.80 -19.59 -10.63
N THR A 177 6.90 -19.70 -11.38
CA THR A 177 7.04 -19.09 -12.71
C THR A 177 7.19 -20.22 -13.73
N LYS A 178 6.96 -19.91 -15.02
CA LYS A 178 7.16 -20.91 -16.09
C LYS A 178 8.61 -21.43 -16.09
N ASP A 179 9.58 -20.55 -15.86
CA ASP A 179 11.00 -20.90 -15.78
C ASP A 179 11.31 -21.85 -14.61
N ILE A 180 10.68 -21.64 -13.45
CA ILE A 180 10.82 -22.55 -12.30
C ILE A 180 10.23 -23.92 -12.64
N ILE A 181 9.06 -23.97 -13.29
CA ILE A 181 8.42 -25.23 -13.68
C ILE A 181 9.27 -25.97 -14.71
N GLU A 182 9.81 -25.27 -15.71
CA GLU A 182 10.68 -25.85 -16.74
C GLU A 182 11.98 -26.41 -16.14
N SER A 183 12.63 -25.65 -15.24
CA SER A 183 13.90 -26.06 -14.62
C SER A 183 13.75 -27.20 -13.62
N GLU A 184 12.71 -27.20 -12.79
CA GLU A 184 12.54 -28.20 -11.73
C GLU A 184 11.83 -29.48 -12.23
N LEU A 185 10.87 -29.36 -13.15
CA LEU A 185 10.10 -30.51 -13.66
C LEU A 185 10.55 -31.00 -15.03
N GLY A 186 11.37 -30.23 -15.77
CA GLY A 186 11.84 -30.59 -17.10
C GLY A 186 10.73 -30.63 -18.16
N TRP A 187 9.65 -29.88 -17.95
CA TRP A 187 8.48 -29.88 -18.85
C TRP A 187 8.63 -28.91 -20.01
N GLY A 188 8.09 -29.29 -21.18
CA GLY A 188 8.03 -28.40 -22.34
C GLY A 188 6.99 -27.28 -22.18
N THR A 189 7.22 -26.15 -22.85
CA THR A 189 6.43 -24.92 -22.71
C THR A 189 4.93 -25.10 -22.98
N GLU A 190 4.53 -25.93 -23.95
CA GLU A 190 3.11 -26.19 -24.25
C GLU A 190 2.39 -26.85 -23.06
N ARG A 191 3.01 -27.89 -22.47
CA ARG A 191 2.46 -28.58 -21.29
C ARG A 191 2.35 -27.62 -20.10
N ILE A 192 3.36 -26.77 -19.89
CA ILE A 192 3.34 -25.78 -18.81
C ILE A 192 2.18 -24.80 -18.99
N ASN A 193 1.98 -24.29 -20.21
CA ASN A 193 0.89 -23.36 -20.52
C ASN A 193 -0.48 -24.02 -20.29
N ASP A 194 -0.70 -25.23 -20.80
CA ASP A 194 -1.98 -25.93 -20.67
C ASP A 194 -2.38 -26.14 -19.19
N VAL A 195 -1.40 -26.53 -18.35
CA VAL A 195 -1.64 -26.78 -16.93
C VAL A 195 -1.88 -25.47 -16.18
N ILE A 196 -1.09 -24.43 -16.45
CA ILE A 196 -1.25 -23.10 -15.84
C ILE A 196 -2.61 -22.50 -16.21
N ASP A 197 -2.98 -22.52 -17.49
CA ASP A 197 -4.25 -21.96 -17.96
C ASP A 197 -5.44 -22.68 -17.33
N THR A 198 -5.31 -23.99 -17.12
CA THR A 198 -6.31 -24.78 -16.39
C THR A 198 -6.37 -24.37 -14.91
N LEU A 199 -5.23 -24.20 -14.23
CA LEU A 199 -5.18 -23.76 -12.83
C LEU A 199 -5.75 -22.35 -12.63
N LEU A 200 -5.49 -21.44 -13.57
CA LEU A 200 -6.09 -20.10 -13.61
C LEU A 200 -7.60 -20.18 -13.83
N SER A 201 -8.06 -20.98 -14.80
CA SER A 201 -9.49 -21.17 -15.09
C SER A 201 -10.25 -21.81 -13.93
N ASP A 202 -9.59 -22.66 -13.15
CA ASP A 202 -10.16 -23.30 -11.96
C ASP A 202 -10.09 -22.39 -10.71
N GLY A 203 -9.43 -21.22 -10.82
CA GLY A 203 -9.26 -20.27 -9.71
C GLY A 203 -8.29 -20.74 -8.62
N LEU A 204 -7.49 -21.78 -8.91
CA LEU A 204 -6.48 -22.32 -8.00
C LEU A 204 -5.16 -21.53 -8.05
N CYS A 205 -4.92 -20.82 -9.15
CA CYS A 205 -3.81 -19.88 -9.30
C CYS A 205 -4.31 -18.49 -9.69
N TRP A 206 -3.58 -17.46 -9.27
CA TRP A 206 -3.71 -16.08 -9.72
C TRP A 206 -2.43 -15.69 -10.48
N ILE A 207 -2.54 -14.79 -11.46
CA ILE A 207 -1.40 -14.29 -12.22
C ILE A 207 -1.03 -12.87 -11.78
N ASP A 208 0.25 -12.65 -11.50
CA ASP A 208 0.84 -11.32 -11.39
C ASP A 208 1.55 -10.97 -12.70
N GLU A 209 0.90 -10.13 -13.51
CA GLU A 209 1.43 -9.63 -14.78
C GLU A 209 2.43 -8.47 -14.61
N GLN A 210 2.59 -7.94 -13.39
CA GLN A 210 3.52 -6.85 -13.08
C GLN A 210 4.91 -7.38 -12.70
N ALA A 211 5.02 -8.67 -12.36
CA ALA A 211 6.27 -9.38 -12.15
C ALA A 211 6.88 -9.84 -13.48
N TYR A 212 8.22 -9.80 -13.60
CA TYR A 212 8.94 -10.39 -14.74
C TYR A 212 10.02 -11.37 -14.24
N PRO A 213 9.93 -12.66 -14.60
CA PRO A 213 8.83 -13.29 -15.36
C PRO A 213 7.51 -13.31 -14.55
N ASN A 214 6.36 -13.44 -15.24
CA ASN A 214 5.04 -13.48 -14.58
C ASN A 214 5.00 -14.56 -13.50
N GLU A 215 4.46 -14.22 -12.33
CA GLU A 215 4.34 -15.11 -11.19
C GLU A 215 2.91 -15.65 -11.09
N TYR A 216 2.78 -16.97 -10.89
CA TYR A 216 1.51 -17.67 -10.73
C TYR A 216 1.35 -18.10 -9.28
N TRP A 217 0.56 -17.34 -8.53
CA TRP A 217 0.38 -17.46 -7.09
C TRP A 217 -0.73 -18.45 -6.74
N VAL A 218 -0.52 -19.27 -5.71
CA VAL A 218 -1.51 -20.23 -5.20
C VAL A 218 -2.15 -19.67 -3.92
N PRO A 219 -3.37 -19.12 -3.96
CA PRO A 219 -3.96 -18.40 -2.82
C PRO A 219 -4.14 -19.29 -1.57
N SER A 220 -4.31 -20.60 -1.76
CA SER A 220 -4.41 -21.58 -0.66
C SER A 220 -3.15 -21.67 0.20
N PHE A 221 -2.00 -21.21 -0.30
CA PHE A 221 -0.75 -21.15 0.46
C PHE A 221 -0.50 -19.80 1.11
N PHE A 222 -1.38 -18.82 0.89
CA PHE A 222 -1.30 -17.56 1.59
C PHE A 222 -1.63 -17.85 3.05
N LYS A 223 -0.60 -17.89 3.89
CA LYS A 223 -0.80 -17.86 5.32
C LYS A 223 -1.41 -16.49 5.61
N GLY A 224 -2.69 -16.48 5.99
CA GLY A 224 -3.28 -15.35 6.68
C GLY A 224 -2.57 -15.22 8.01
N ASP A 225 -1.36 -14.65 7.98
CA ASP A 225 -0.58 -14.49 9.18
C ASP A 225 -1.28 -13.44 10.03
N GLU A 226 -1.95 -13.92 11.07
CA GLU A 226 -2.72 -13.06 11.96
C GLU A 226 -1.86 -12.06 12.73
N GLN A 227 -0.53 -12.09 12.59
CA GLN A 227 0.36 -11.22 13.35
C GLN A 227 1.44 -10.58 12.46
N TYR A 228 1.41 -9.24 12.45
CA TYR A 228 2.38 -8.38 11.79
C TYR A 228 3.11 -7.53 12.84
N ASP A 229 4.38 -7.21 12.57
CA ASP A 229 5.14 -6.30 13.43
C ASP A 229 4.54 -4.89 13.37
N VAL A 230 4.18 -4.45 12.16
CA VAL A 230 3.58 -3.14 11.89
C VAL A 230 2.51 -3.28 10.81
N ILE A 231 1.37 -2.61 11.01
CA ILE A 231 0.37 -2.39 9.95
C ILE A 231 0.45 -0.93 9.49
N VAL A 232 0.52 -0.69 8.19
CA VAL A 232 0.55 0.63 7.56
C VAL A 232 -0.75 0.85 6.79
N LEU A 233 -1.43 1.98 7.02
CA LEU A 233 -2.73 2.31 6.44
C LEU A 233 -2.64 3.57 5.56
N GLY A 234 -2.96 3.40 4.28
CA GLY A 234 -2.87 4.44 3.26
C GLY A 234 -1.53 4.39 2.51
N THR A 235 -1.57 4.56 1.20
CA THR A 235 -0.42 4.44 0.31
C THR A 235 0.17 5.81 -0.08
N GLY A 236 0.07 6.77 0.84
CA GLY A 236 0.75 8.05 0.73
C GLY A 236 2.28 7.87 0.70
N LEU A 237 3.00 8.87 0.19
CA LEU A 237 4.46 8.79 0.09
C LEU A 237 5.13 8.53 1.46
N THR A 238 4.68 9.20 2.51
CA THR A 238 5.19 9.01 3.88
C THR A 238 5.04 7.56 4.34
N GLU A 239 3.83 7.02 4.20
CA GLU A 239 3.50 5.64 4.58
C GLU A 239 4.30 4.63 3.77
N CYS A 240 4.44 4.84 2.45
CA CYS A 240 5.22 3.96 1.58
C CYS A 240 6.71 3.96 1.92
N ILE A 241 7.31 5.14 2.17
CA ILE A 241 8.71 5.23 2.63
C ILE A 241 8.90 4.45 3.94
N LEU A 242 8.02 4.66 4.92
CA LEU A 242 8.09 3.97 6.22
C LEU A 242 7.93 2.46 6.07
N SER A 243 6.98 2.01 5.25
CA SER A 243 6.76 0.59 4.94
C SER A 243 8.01 -0.04 4.32
N GLY A 244 8.62 0.62 3.33
CA GLY A 244 9.85 0.16 2.70
C GLY A 244 11.03 0.08 3.68
N LEU A 245 11.24 1.13 4.48
CA LEU A 245 12.32 1.15 5.47
C LEU A 245 12.16 0.08 6.56
N LEU A 246 10.94 -0.12 7.08
CA LEU A 246 10.66 -1.13 8.09
C LEU A 246 10.87 -2.55 7.54
N SER A 247 10.45 -2.79 6.29
CA SER A 247 10.68 -4.08 5.63
C SER A 247 12.17 -4.36 5.41
N VAL A 248 12.96 -3.36 5.00
CA VAL A 248 14.43 -3.47 4.88
C VAL A 248 15.09 -3.83 6.23
N GLU A 249 14.50 -3.41 7.34
CA GLU A 249 14.96 -3.77 8.70
C GLU A 249 14.47 -5.16 9.16
N GLY A 250 13.83 -5.93 8.28
CA GLY A 250 13.32 -7.26 8.57
C GLY A 250 12.02 -7.27 9.36
N LYS A 251 11.30 -6.14 9.44
CA LYS A 251 9.96 -6.12 10.02
C LYS A 251 8.96 -6.74 9.07
N LYS A 252 8.04 -7.52 9.62
CA LYS A 252 6.89 -8.03 8.88
C LYS A 252 5.81 -6.97 8.79
N VAL A 253 5.68 -6.36 7.61
CA VAL A 253 4.76 -5.24 7.36
C VAL A 253 3.53 -5.69 6.57
N LEU A 254 2.34 -5.33 7.05
CA LEU A 254 1.11 -5.34 6.25
C LEU A 254 0.75 -3.91 5.89
N HIS A 255 0.62 -3.61 4.61
CA HIS A 255 0.28 -2.30 4.10
C HIS A 255 -1.08 -2.35 3.40
N MET A 256 -2.05 -1.55 3.85
CA MET A 256 -3.42 -1.59 3.36
C MET A 256 -3.88 -0.22 2.87
N ASP A 257 -4.65 -0.18 1.79
CA ASP A 257 -5.38 1.01 1.35
C ASP A 257 -6.83 0.69 1.07
N ARG A 258 -7.72 1.61 1.43
CA ARG A 258 -9.15 1.55 1.12
C ARG A 258 -9.47 1.85 -0.34
N ASN A 259 -8.56 2.49 -1.06
CA ASN A 259 -8.73 2.86 -2.46
C ASN A 259 -8.17 1.75 -3.37
N ASP A 260 -8.72 1.64 -4.58
CA ASP A 260 -8.31 0.69 -5.63
C ASP A 260 -7.12 1.19 -6.48
N TYR A 261 -6.59 2.38 -6.18
CA TYR A 261 -5.52 3.01 -6.93
C TYR A 261 -4.50 3.71 -6.02
N TYR A 262 -3.28 3.88 -6.53
CA TYR A 262 -2.24 4.73 -5.93
C TYR A 262 -2.37 6.19 -6.42
N GLY A 263 -3.30 6.97 -5.87
CA GLY A 263 -3.60 8.37 -6.25
C GLY A 263 -4.25 8.64 -7.65
N GLY A 264 -4.90 9.80 -7.78
CA GLY A 264 -5.28 10.44 -9.07
C GLY A 264 -6.78 10.55 -9.43
N GLU A 265 -7.13 11.57 -10.22
CA GLU A 265 -8.46 11.76 -10.88
C GLU A 265 -8.31 11.67 -12.41
N LYS A 266 -9.37 11.22 -13.10
CA LYS A 266 -9.38 11.03 -14.55
C LYS A 266 -9.52 12.37 -15.32
N PRO A 267 -8.66 12.69 -16.29
CA PRO A 267 -8.80 13.91 -17.10
C PRO A 267 -10.02 13.85 -18.04
N PRO A 268 -10.62 15.00 -18.40
CA PRO A 268 -11.62 15.10 -19.46
C PRO A 268 -11.14 14.49 -20.79
N SER A 269 -12.01 13.74 -21.46
CA SER A 269 -11.69 13.02 -22.71
C SER A 269 -11.26 13.91 -23.88
N GLU A 270 -11.58 15.20 -23.82
CA GLU A 270 -11.21 16.21 -24.81
C GLU A 270 -9.72 16.58 -24.83
N LEU A 271 -8.96 16.15 -23.82
CA LEU A 271 -7.53 16.49 -23.66
C LEU A 271 -6.58 15.45 -24.25
N GLY A 272 -7.07 14.31 -24.71
CA GLY A 272 -6.25 13.26 -25.31
C GLY A 272 -6.53 11.89 -24.70
N ARG A 273 -5.56 10.99 -24.82
CA ARG A 273 -5.69 9.63 -24.26
C ARG A 273 -5.42 9.68 -22.76
N ASP A 274 -6.26 9.00 -22.00
CA ASP A 274 -6.17 8.88 -20.54
C ASP A 274 -4.76 8.50 -20.08
N ARG A 275 -4.17 7.49 -20.74
CA ARG A 275 -2.83 6.94 -20.45
C ARG A 275 -1.66 7.92 -20.64
N ASP A 276 -1.89 9.06 -21.29
CA ASP A 276 -0.84 10.06 -21.51
C ASP A 276 -0.73 11.04 -20.33
N TYR A 277 -1.64 10.97 -19.36
CA TYR A 277 -1.74 11.89 -18.23
C TYR A 277 -1.48 11.19 -16.91
N ASN A 278 -0.48 11.68 -16.18
CA ASN A 278 -0.25 11.36 -14.78
C ASN A 278 -0.25 12.68 -13.99
N ILE A 279 -1.41 13.04 -13.44
CA ILE A 279 -1.63 14.34 -12.81
C ILE A 279 -1.55 14.20 -11.29
N ASP A 280 -0.49 14.74 -10.71
CA ASP A 280 -0.37 14.79 -9.25
C ASP A 280 -1.39 15.73 -8.63
N LEU A 281 -2.16 15.23 -7.67
CA LEU A 281 -3.07 16.05 -6.86
C LEU A 281 -2.33 16.95 -5.86
N ILE A 282 -1.11 16.56 -5.49
CA ILE A 282 -0.21 17.30 -4.60
C ILE A 282 1.19 17.32 -5.23
N PRO A 283 1.43 18.16 -6.25
CA PRO A 283 2.73 18.22 -6.93
C PRO A 283 3.79 18.80 -5.98
N LYS A 284 4.93 18.11 -5.88
CA LYS A 284 6.09 18.52 -5.09
C LYS A 284 7.38 18.13 -5.82
N PHE A 285 8.38 19.01 -5.79
CA PHE A 285 9.70 18.77 -6.32
C PHE A 285 10.64 18.16 -5.29
N MET A 286 11.61 17.38 -5.76
CA MET A 286 12.70 16.89 -4.93
C MET A 286 13.93 17.77 -5.11
N MET A 287 14.51 18.24 -4.01
CA MET A 287 15.83 18.86 -4.06
C MET A 287 16.87 17.80 -4.41
N ALA A 288 17.73 18.10 -5.38
CA ALA A 288 18.77 17.21 -5.89
C ALA A 288 19.70 16.63 -4.80
N ASN A 289 20.08 17.43 -3.81
CA ASN A 289 20.86 16.98 -2.64
C ASN A 289 20.01 16.82 -1.38
N GLY A 290 18.68 16.85 -1.54
CA GLY A 290 17.73 16.74 -0.46
C GLY A 290 17.72 15.34 0.16
N GLU A 291 17.16 15.26 1.36
CA GLU A 291 17.15 14.03 2.13
C GLU A 291 16.36 12.91 1.45
N LEU A 292 15.24 13.23 0.78
CA LEU A 292 14.45 12.24 0.04
C LEU A 292 15.30 11.53 -1.03
N VAL A 293 16.11 12.28 -1.77
CA VAL A 293 17.01 11.70 -2.78
C VAL A 293 18.02 10.78 -2.12
N LYS A 294 18.54 11.14 -0.93
CA LYS A 294 19.40 10.22 -0.17
C LYS A 294 18.65 8.97 0.27
N ILE A 295 17.43 9.08 0.79
CA ILE A 295 16.63 7.90 1.18
C ILE A 295 16.43 6.98 -0.03
N LEU A 296 16.06 7.53 -1.18
CA LEU A 296 15.86 6.78 -2.42
C LEU A 296 17.14 6.06 -2.88
N THR A 297 18.31 6.72 -2.80
CA THR A 297 19.58 6.08 -3.19
C THR A 297 20.03 5.03 -2.19
N HIS A 298 19.81 5.23 -0.89
CA HIS A 298 20.21 4.26 0.13
C HIS A 298 19.31 3.02 0.13
N THR A 299 18.04 3.18 -0.22
CA THR A 299 17.06 2.09 -0.32
C THR A 299 17.06 1.39 -1.68
N ASP A 300 17.91 1.82 -2.62
CA ASP A 300 17.97 1.34 -4.01
C ASP A 300 16.66 1.48 -4.81
N VAL A 301 15.68 2.24 -4.32
CA VAL A 301 14.41 2.49 -5.02
C VAL A 301 14.64 3.27 -6.32
N THR A 302 15.75 4.02 -6.42
CA THR A 302 16.16 4.68 -7.67
C THR A 302 16.34 3.74 -8.85
N ARG A 303 16.46 2.42 -8.64
CA ARG A 303 16.50 1.44 -9.74
C ARG A 303 15.18 1.32 -10.50
N TYR A 304 14.08 1.76 -9.88
CA TYR A 304 12.73 1.71 -10.44
C TYR A 304 12.26 3.08 -10.94
N LEU A 305 13.08 4.12 -10.80
CA LEU A 305 12.67 5.50 -11.02
C LEU A 305 13.65 6.21 -11.95
N GLU A 306 13.10 6.85 -12.96
CA GLU A 306 13.84 7.80 -13.78
C GLU A 306 13.50 9.23 -13.37
N PHE A 307 14.51 10.07 -13.20
CA PHE A 307 14.31 11.47 -12.81
C PHE A 307 14.72 12.42 -13.94
N LYS A 308 13.91 13.45 -14.14
CA LYS A 308 14.23 14.58 -15.00
C LYS A 308 14.50 15.82 -14.17
N GLN A 309 15.48 16.61 -14.60
CA GLN A 309 15.75 17.90 -13.98
C GLN A 309 14.68 18.92 -14.38
N ILE A 310 14.24 19.73 -13.42
CA ILE A 310 13.34 20.85 -13.66
C ILE A 310 14.11 22.00 -14.31
N SER A 311 13.54 22.60 -15.35
CA SER A 311 14.27 23.55 -16.20
C SER A 311 14.52 24.92 -15.55
N GLY A 312 13.69 25.35 -14.60
CA GLY A 312 13.92 26.62 -13.91
C GLY A 312 13.18 26.80 -12.59
N SER A 313 13.70 27.71 -11.78
CA SER A 313 13.06 28.22 -10.56
C SER A 313 12.91 29.72 -10.70
N TYR A 314 11.69 30.22 -10.55
CA TYR A 314 11.32 31.61 -10.79
C TYR A 314 10.69 32.20 -9.54
N VAL A 315 10.82 33.51 -9.37
CA VAL A 315 10.16 34.29 -8.33
C VAL A 315 9.33 35.39 -8.98
N TYR A 316 8.13 35.61 -8.44
CA TYR A 316 7.26 36.71 -8.83
C TYR A 316 7.58 37.96 -8.01
N ARG A 317 7.69 39.12 -8.67
CA ARG A 317 7.82 40.43 -8.04
C ARG A 317 7.20 41.50 -8.95
N GLU A 318 6.32 42.33 -8.39
CA GLU A 318 5.77 43.54 -9.06
C GLU A 318 5.22 43.30 -10.47
N GLY A 319 4.47 42.21 -10.68
CA GLY A 319 3.87 41.88 -11.98
C GLY A 319 4.81 41.15 -12.95
N GLN A 320 6.06 40.93 -12.58
CA GLN A 320 7.05 40.22 -13.38
C GLN A 320 7.48 38.92 -12.71
N ILE A 321 7.87 37.94 -13.53
CA ILE A 321 8.55 36.73 -13.06
C ILE A 321 10.00 36.78 -13.53
N SER A 322 10.91 36.38 -12.66
CA SER A 322 12.34 36.34 -13.00
C SER A 322 12.97 35.09 -12.44
N LYS A 323 14.00 34.59 -13.14
CA LYS A 323 14.73 33.40 -12.70
C LYS A 323 15.47 33.69 -11.40
N VAL A 324 15.35 32.79 -10.42
CA VAL A 324 16.06 32.86 -9.14
C VAL A 324 17.54 32.59 -9.38
N PRO A 325 18.44 33.55 -9.10
CA PRO A 325 19.88 33.33 -9.25
C PRO A 325 20.40 32.41 -8.15
N ALA A 326 21.22 31.44 -8.52
CA ALA A 326 21.78 30.47 -7.57
C ALA A 326 23.31 30.27 -7.71
N SER A 327 23.93 31.05 -8.59
CA SER A 327 25.37 31.05 -8.83
C SER A 327 25.87 32.47 -9.08
N GLU A 328 27.18 32.65 -8.97
CA GLU A 328 27.85 33.90 -9.31
C GLU A 328 27.48 34.43 -10.70
N GLY A 329 27.50 33.54 -11.71
CA GLY A 329 27.21 33.90 -13.10
C GLY A 329 25.74 34.22 -13.35
N GLU A 330 24.82 33.63 -12.58
CA GLU A 330 23.39 33.97 -12.65
C GLU A 330 23.08 35.26 -11.90
N ALA A 331 23.73 35.50 -10.75
CA ALA A 331 23.56 36.74 -9.99
C ALA A 331 23.91 37.98 -10.82
N LEU A 332 25.00 37.93 -11.60
CA LEU A 332 25.41 39.04 -12.48
C LEU A 332 24.44 39.26 -13.66
N ARG A 333 23.69 38.24 -14.07
CA ARG A 333 22.74 38.30 -15.18
C ARG A 333 21.29 38.56 -14.75
N SER A 334 20.97 38.39 -13.46
CA SER A 334 19.59 38.47 -12.95
C SER A 334 18.96 39.86 -13.13
N ASP A 335 17.69 39.94 -13.51
CA ASP A 335 16.99 41.23 -13.60
C ASP A 335 16.35 41.66 -12.27
N LEU A 336 16.49 40.85 -11.21
CA LEU A 336 15.93 41.12 -9.87
C LEU A 336 16.68 42.21 -9.09
N MET A 337 17.89 42.56 -9.53
CA MET A 337 18.85 43.36 -8.76
C MET A 337 19.50 44.45 -9.62
N GLY A 338 19.73 45.62 -9.03
CA GLY A 338 20.55 46.67 -9.64
C GLY A 338 22.03 46.27 -9.76
N MET A 339 22.80 46.99 -10.58
CA MET A 339 24.19 46.63 -10.91
C MET A 339 25.12 46.48 -9.68
N PHE A 340 24.95 47.32 -8.65
CA PHE A 340 25.74 47.23 -7.42
C PHE A 340 25.30 46.06 -6.55
N GLU A 341 24.00 45.83 -6.44
CA GLU A 341 23.44 44.71 -5.67
C GLU A 341 23.84 43.36 -6.26
N LYS A 342 23.87 43.23 -7.60
CA LYS A 342 24.41 42.04 -8.29
C LYS A 342 25.82 41.66 -7.83
N ARG A 343 26.69 42.64 -7.60
CA ARG A 343 28.07 42.40 -7.14
C ARG A 343 28.11 41.94 -5.68
N ARG A 344 27.19 42.44 -4.84
CA ARG A 344 27.05 42.00 -3.44
C ARG A 344 26.49 40.58 -3.38
N ALA A 345 25.42 40.30 -4.11
CA ALA A 345 24.84 38.96 -4.24
C ALA A 345 25.84 37.94 -4.81
N LYS A 346 26.66 38.30 -5.80
CA LYS A 346 27.75 37.44 -6.30
C LYS A 346 28.67 37.00 -5.17
N LYS A 347 29.16 37.95 -4.35
CA LYS A 347 30.06 37.65 -3.21
C LYS A 347 29.38 36.79 -2.15
N PHE A 348 28.09 37.02 -1.91
CA PHE A 348 27.29 36.19 -1.01
C PHE A 348 27.20 34.74 -1.51
N PHE A 349 26.86 34.52 -2.78
CA PHE A 349 26.79 33.16 -3.33
C PHE A 349 28.14 32.45 -3.35
N GLU A 350 29.21 33.18 -3.68
CA GLU A 350 30.59 32.68 -3.62
C GLU A 350 30.96 32.26 -2.20
N TYR A 351 30.58 33.05 -1.19
CA TYR A 351 30.76 32.69 0.23
C TYR A 351 29.98 31.42 0.61
N MET A 352 28.68 31.36 0.29
CA MET A 352 27.83 30.23 0.65
C MET A 352 28.25 28.91 -0.05
N GLN A 353 28.80 28.98 -1.27
CA GLN A 353 29.32 27.81 -1.98
C GLN A 353 30.62 27.28 -1.37
N ASN A 354 31.47 28.18 -0.89
CA ASN A 354 32.78 27.84 -0.36
C ASN A 354 32.78 27.57 1.15
N TRP A 355 31.68 27.85 1.84
CA TRP A 355 31.55 27.57 3.27
C TRP A 355 31.65 26.06 3.56
N ARG A 356 32.42 25.71 4.58
CA ARG A 356 32.64 24.34 5.05
C ARG A 356 32.58 24.34 6.57
N GLU A 357 31.75 23.47 7.14
CA GLU A 357 31.55 23.41 8.59
C GLU A 357 32.84 23.05 9.34
N ASP A 358 33.63 22.17 8.75
CA ASP A 358 34.88 21.61 9.28
C ASP A 358 36.13 22.49 9.03
N ASP A 359 36.01 23.57 8.26
CA ASP A 359 37.12 24.47 7.94
C ASP A 359 36.82 25.93 8.37
N PRO A 360 37.31 26.35 9.55
CA PRO A 360 37.12 27.71 10.06
C PRO A 360 37.65 28.83 9.16
N SER A 361 38.59 28.53 8.25
CA SER A 361 39.11 29.53 7.31
C SER A 361 38.05 30.01 6.31
N THR A 362 37.03 29.17 6.05
CA THR A 362 35.93 29.49 5.14
C THR A 362 34.83 30.35 5.78
N HIS A 363 34.80 30.43 7.12
CA HIS A 363 33.73 31.09 7.88
C HIS A 363 33.83 32.61 7.80
N GLN A 364 35.00 33.15 7.47
CA GLN A 364 35.25 34.59 7.34
C GLN A 364 34.71 35.40 8.54
N GLY A 365 34.88 34.88 9.77
CA GLY A 365 34.45 35.54 11.01
C GLY A 365 32.95 35.49 11.31
N VAL A 366 32.17 34.63 10.64
CA VAL A 366 30.76 34.38 10.96
C VAL A 366 30.56 32.91 11.24
N ASP A 367 30.06 32.60 12.43
CA ASP A 367 29.62 31.26 12.78
C ASP A 367 28.13 31.09 12.40
N LEU A 368 27.87 30.38 11.30
CA LEU A 368 26.52 30.15 10.82
C LEU A 368 25.69 29.28 11.77
N ASN A 369 26.31 28.53 12.69
CA ASN A 369 25.61 27.68 13.64
C ASN A 369 24.98 28.48 14.79
N THR A 370 25.47 29.69 15.07
CA THR A 370 25.06 30.49 16.24
C THR A 370 24.51 31.86 15.88
N GLU A 371 24.91 32.43 14.74
CA GLU A 371 24.49 33.76 14.31
C GLU A 371 23.23 33.73 13.43
N PRO A 372 22.32 34.71 13.56
CA PRO A 372 21.15 34.82 12.70
C PRO A 372 21.53 35.19 11.26
N MET A 373 20.71 34.76 10.29
CA MET A 373 20.95 35.01 8.87
C MET A 373 20.98 36.52 8.52
N SER A 374 20.25 37.35 9.27
CA SER A 374 20.29 38.81 9.16
C SER A 374 21.71 39.38 9.28
N LYS A 375 22.55 38.84 10.18
CA LYS A 375 23.94 39.26 10.35
C LYS A 375 24.81 38.89 9.14
N VAL A 376 24.49 37.76 8.50
CA VAL A 376 25.13 37.35 7.25
C VAL A 376 24.75 38.33 6.15
N TYR A 377 23.46 38.71 6.04
CA TYR A 377 23.01 39.70 5.07
C TYR A 377 23.64 41.08 5.28
N GLU A 378 23.76 41.54 6.52
CA GLU A 378 24.44 42.79 6.88
C GLU A 378 25.92 42.78 6.46
N LYS A 379 26.63 41.67 6.70
CA LYS A 379 28.04 41.51 6.29
C LYS A 379 28.25 41.70 4.79
N PHE A 380 27.33 41.19 3.97
CA PHE A 380 27.40 41.33 2.51
C PHE A 380 26.67 42.59 1.99
N GLY A 381 25.98 43.31 2.88
CA GLY A 381 25.20 44.51 2.55
C GLY A 381 24.05 44.23 1.59
N LEU A 382 23.39 43.09 1.71
CA LEU A 382 22.28 42.72 0.82
C LEU A 382 21.05 43.59 1.10
N GLU A 383 20.42 44.07 0.04
CA GLU A 383 19.20 44.89 0.14
C GLU A 383 17.99 44.04 0.54
N PRO A 384 16.95 44.60 1.19
CA PRO A 384 15.78 43.84 1.64
C PRO A 384 15.13 43.02 0.52
N GLY A 385 15.00 43.57 -0.69
CA GLY A 385 14.44 42.83 -1.82
C GLY A 385 15.28 41.61 -2.26
N THR A 386 16.58 41.60 -1.98
CA THR A 386 17.46 40.45 -2.20
C THR A 386 17.33 39.42 -1.10
N GLN A 387 17.24 39.88 0.16
CA GLN A 387 16.97 39.03 1.32
C GLN A 387 15.63 38.29 1.12
N ASP A 388 14.60 39.00 0.67
CA ASP A 388 13.27 38.44 0.40
C ASP A 388 13.30 37.24 -0.56
N PHE A 389 13.96 37.37 -1.72
CA PHE A 389 13.99 36.23 -2.65
C PHE A 389 14.94 35.12 -2.17
N ILE A 390 16.01 35.43 -1.44
CA ILE A 390 16.87 34.40 -0.84
C ILE A 390 16.09 33.62 0.21
N GLY A 391 15.37 34.28 1.12
CA GLY A 391 14.54 33.65 2.13
C GLY A 391 13.40 32.84 1.51
N HIS A 392 12.56 33.46 0.70
CA HIS A 392 11.35 32.81 0.18
C HIS A 392 11.61 31.83 -0.96
N ALA A 393 12.54 32.12 -1.87
CA ALA A 393 12.73 31.32 -3.08
C ALA A 393 13.89 30.32 -2.99
N MET A 394 14.88 30.56 -2.10
CA MET A 394 15.99 29.61 -1.89
C MET A 394 15.88 28.86 -0.57
N ALA A 395 15.63 29.55 0.55
CA ALA A 395 15.45 28.88 1.83
C ALA A 395 14.09 28.17 1.92
N LEU A 396 13.08 28.64 1.16
CA LEU A 396 11.73 28.07 0.99
C LEU A 396 10.85 28.03 2.25
N TYR A 397 11.21 28.81 3.27
CA TYR A 397 10.43 28.93 4.51
C TYR A 397 10.46 30.36 5.07
N LEU A 398 9.64 30.60 6.09
CA LEU A 398 9.63 31.83 6.89
C LEU A 398 10.78 31.89 7.91
N ASP A 399 11.40 30.75 8.26
CA ASP A 399 12.60 30.67 9.08
C ASP A 399 13.86 30.57 8.21
N GLU A 400 14.66 31.63 8.23
CA GLU A 400 15.89 31.77 7.45
C GLU A 400 17.03 30.89 8.00
N SER A 401 17.05 29.61 7.63
CA SER A 401 18.15 28.69 7.99
C SER A 401 19.19 28.61 6.86
N TYR A 402 20.45 28.97 7.18
CA TYR A 402 21.59 28.91 6.25
C TYR A 402 21.78 27.51 5.62
N ASN A 403 21.49 26.45 6.35
CA ASN A 403 21.57 25.06 5.87
C ASN A 403 20.69 24.84 4.63
N ARG A 404 19.54 25.51 4.54
CA ARG A 404 18.62 25.38 3.40
C ARG A 404 19.12 26.15 2.18
N ILE A 405 19.74 27.31 2.38
CA ILE A 405 20.39 28.08 1.31
C ILE A 405 21.56 27.27 0.74
N ILE A 406 22.39 26.66 1.60
CA ILE A 406 23.48 25.76 1.18
C ILE A 406 22.92 24.55 0.43
N LEU A 407 21.83 23.95 0.92
CA LEU A 407 21.17 22.83 0.25
C LEU A 407 20.66 23.22 -1.15
N TYR A 408 20.03 24.38 -1.29
CA TYR A 408 19.56 24.90 -2.59
C TYR A 408 20.74 25.10 -3.54
N ILE A 409 21.76 25.84 -3.10
CA ILE A 409 22.95 26.16 -3.91
C ILE A 409 23.68 24.90 -4.34
N SER A 410 23.94 23.96 -3.42
CA SER A 410 24.60 22.70 -3.73
C SER A 410 23.76 21.82 -4.66
N SER A 411 22.43 21.86 -4.53
CA SER A 411 21.50 21.17 -5.43
C SER A 411 21.54 21.75 -6.84
N VAL A 412 21.62 23.08 -6.99
CA VAL A 412 21.86 23.71 -8.30
C VAL A 412 23.23 23.34 -8.84
N ALA A 413 24.28 23.37 -8.03
CA ALA A 413 25.65 23.05 -8.47
C ALA A 413 25.77 21.63 -9.03
N ARG A 414 24.94 20.68 -8.58
CA ARG A 414 24.94 19.29 -9.05
C ARG A 414 24.46 19.12 -10.50
N TYR A 415 23.46 19.90 -10.93
CA TYR A 415 22.79 19.69 -12.22
C TYR A 415 22.63 20.97 -13.08
N GLY A 416 22.88 22.17 -12.55
CA GLY A 416 23.04 23.44 -13.27
C GLY A 416 21.77 24.29 -13.51
N LYS A 417 20.64 23.72 -13.94
CA LYS A 417 19.46 24.52 -14.36
C LYS A 417 18.61 25.03 -13.21
N SER A 418 18.26 24.13 -12.29
CA SER A 418 17.49 24.37 -11.07
C SER A 418 17.91 23.33 -10.00
N PRO A 419 17.56 23.52 -8.72
CA PRO A 419 17.91 22.57 -7.66
C PRO A 419 16.99 21.34 -7.66
N TYR A 420 16.01 21.29 -8.56
CA TYR A 420 14.91 20.35 -8.48
C TYR A 420 15.00 19.24 -9.52
N ILE A 421 14.62 18.05 -9.08
CA ILE A 421 14.34 16.90 -9.93
C ILE A 421 12.92 16.43 -9.67
N TYR A 422 12.38 15.72 -10.65
CA TYR A 422 11.02 15.20 -10.62
C TYR A 422 10.98 13.87 -11.37
N PRO A 423 10.23 12.86 -10.87
CA PRO A 423 10.19 11.55 -11.51
C PRO A 423 9.45 11.65 -12.85
N LEU A 424 9.94 10.93 -13.85
CA LEU A 424 9.16 10.67 -15.04
C LEU A 424 7.89 9.93 -14.62
N TYR A 425 6.77 10.24 -15.29
CA TYR A 425 5.44 9.72 -14.96
C TYR A 425 4.83 10.21 -13.63
N GLY A 426 5.46 11.15 -12.93
CA GLY A 426 4.85 11.84 -11.80
C GLY A 426 5.10 11.17 -10.44
N LEU A 427 4.62 11.79 -9.36
CA LEU A 427 4.97 11.36 -8.00
C LEU A 427 4.35 10.02 -7.60
N GLY A 428 3.36 9.53 -8.34
CA GLY A 428 2.77 8.20 -8.16
C GLY A 428 3.78 7.05 -8.28
N GLU A 429 4.89 7.26 -8.99
CA GLU A 429 5.95 6.25 -9.11
C GLU A 429 6.68 6.02 -7.78
N LEU A 430 6.73 7.03 -6.90
CA LEU A 430 7.43 6.91 -5.61
C LEU A 430 6.74 5.90 -4.68
N PRO A 431 5.42 6.02 -4.37
CA PRO A 431 4.68 4.97 -3.66
C PRO A 431 4.87 3.57 -4.25
N GLN A 432 4.78 3.44 -5.57
CA GLN A 432 4.95 2.16 -6.27
C GLN A 432 6.35 1.56 -6.07
N GLY A 433 7.39 2.38 -6.22
CA GLY A 433 8.78 1.95 -6.01
C GLY A 433 9.04 1.48 -4.57
N PHE A 434 8.48 2.16 -3.58
CA PHE A 434 8.57 1.75 -2.18
C PHE A 434 7.68 0.54 -1.84
N ALA A 435 6.51 0.40 -2.48
CA ALA A 435 5.67 -0.79 -2.35
C ALA A 435 6.41 -2.03 -2.85
N ARG A 436 7.05 -1.93 -4.02
CA ARG A 436 7.91 -2.97 -4.57
C ARG A 436 9.08 -3.29 -3.64
N LEU A 437 9.75 -2.26 -3.10
CA LEU A 437 10.82 -2.47 -2.11
C LEU A 437 10.30 -3.27 -0.92
N SER A 438 9.17 -2.85 -0.36
CA SER A 438 8.57 -3.52 0.80
C SER A 438 8.22 -4.99 0.48
N ALA A 439 7.67 -5.28 -0.71
CA ALA A 439 7.34 -6.63 -1.14
C ALA A 439 8.57 -7.54 -1.28
N ILE A 440 9.69 -7.03 -1.81
CA ILE A 440 10.96 -7.79 -1.92
C ILE A 440 11.44 -8.27 -0.55
N TYR A 441 11.19 -7.50 0.51
CA TYR A 441 11.56 -7.85 1.89
C TYR A 441 10.41 -8.56 2.67
N GLY A 442 9.38 -9.05 1.97
CA GLY A 442 8.30 -9.85 2.56
C GLY A 442 7.12 -9.05 3.14
N GLY A 443 7.05 -7.75 2.87
CA GLY A 443 5.87 -6.94 3.17
C GLY A 443 4.70 -7.28 2.26
N THR A 444 3.48 -7.24 2.78
CA THR A 444 2.24 -7.54 2.02
C THR A 444 1.49 -6.24 1.75
N TYR A 445 1.14 -5.95 0.50
CA TYR A 445 0.30 -4.81 0.11
C TYR A 445 -1.12 -5.27 -0.26
N MET A 446 -2.13 -4.55 0.22
CA MET A 446 -3.55 -4.81 -0.08
C MET A 446 -4.25 -3.50 -0.44
N LEU A 447 -4.62 -3.34 -1.71
CA LEU A 447 -5.50 -2.26 -2.17
C LEU A 447 -6.96 -2.69 -2.14
N ASP A 448 -7.87 -1.73 -2.30
CA ASP A 448 -9.32 -1.94 -2.26
C ASP A 448 -9.76 -2.73 -1.00
N LYS A 449 -9.06 -2.48 0.11
CA LYS A 449 -9.24 -3.19 1.37
C LYS A 449 -9.63 -2.21 2.46
N ALA A 450 -10.94 -2.08 2.64
CA ALA A 450 -11.52 -1.21 3.64
C ALA A 450 -11.02 -1.54 5.05
N VAL A 451 -10.74 -0.51 5.84
CA VAL A 451 -10.42 -0.62 7.27
C VAL A 451 -11.68 -0.26 8.05
N ASP A 452 -12.31 -1.25 8.67
CA ASP A 452 -13.55 -1.06 9.41
C ASP A 452 -13.28 -0.52 10.81
N GLU A 453 -12.21 -1.01 11.45
CA GLU A 453 -11.92 -0.72 12.85
C GLU A 453 -10.45 -0.93 13.18
N ILE A 454 -9.90 -0.02 14.01
CA ILE A 454 -8.63 -0.24 14.69
C ILE A 454 -8.95 -0.85 16.05
N VAL A 455 -8.45 -2.06 16.30
CA VAL A 455 -8.78 -2.85 17.48
C VAL A 455 -7.82 -2.47 18.62
N TYR A 456 -8.39 -2.14 19.77
CA TYR A 456 -7.65 -1.78 20.98
C TYR A 456 -7.85 -2.84 22.07
N ASP A 457 -6.82 -3.05 22.90
CA ASP A 457 -6.92 -3.87 24.10
C ASP A 457 -7.58 -3.11 25.27
N ALA A 458 -7.73 -3.79 26.41
CA ALA A 458 -8.34 -3.20 27.61
C ALA A 458 -7.56 -2.01 28.19
N ASP A 459 -6.27 -1.89 27.88
CA ASP A 459 -5.40 -0.79 28.30
C ASP A 459 -5.41 0.38 27.28
N GLY A 460 -6.21 0.27 26.21
CA GLY A 460 -6.33 1.27 25.15
C GLY A 460 -5.15 1.28 24.18
N ARG A 461 -4.35 0.21 24.11
CA ARG A 461 -3.24 0.05 23.17
C ARG A 461 -3.71 -0.68 21.92
N VAL A 462 -3.15 -0.36 20.76
CA VAL A 462 -3.52 -1.03 19.52
C VAL A 462 -3.08 -2.49 19.56
N CYS A 463 -3.98 -3.39 19.17
CA CYS A 463 -3.73 -4.82 19.11
C CYS A 463 -4.09 -5.45 17.75
N GLY A 464 -4.72 -4.69 16.84
CA GLY A 464 -4.99 -5.14 15.48
C GLY A 464 -5.76 -4.13 14.62
N VAL A 465 -6.03 -4.54 13.39
CA VAL A 465 -6.87 -3.83 12.41
C VAL A 465 -7.87 -4.84 11.84
N ARG A 466 -9.16 -4.47 11.82
CA ARG A 466 -10.25 -5.29 11.29
C ARG A 466 -10.66 -4.81 9.90
N SER A 467 -10.84 -5.76 8.99
CA SER A 467 -11.32 -5.56 7.63
C SER A 467 -12.27 -6.69 7.25
N GLY A 468 -13.57 -6.39 7.16
CA GLY A 468 -14.62 -7.38 7.10
C GLY A 468 -14.63 -8.25 8.36
N ASP A 469 -14.62 -9.57 8.16
CA ASP A 469 -14.62 -10.59 9.21
C ASP A 469 -13.21 -10.96 9.70
N GLU A 470 -12.16 -10.41 9.09
CA GLU A 470 -10.76 -10.70 9.41
C GLU A 470 -10.15 -9.63 10.32
N VAL A 471 -9.33 -10.06 11.28
CA VAL A 471 -8.52 -9.17 12.14
C VAL A 471 -7.05 -9.52 11.97
N ALA A 472 -6.27 -8.57 11.45
CA ALA A 472 -4.81 -8.64 11.45
C ALA A 472 -4.28 -8.04 12.75
N ARG A 473 -3.60 -8.84 13.58
CA ARG A 473 -3.04 -8.39 14.87
C ARG A 473 -1.71 -7.67 14.64
N THR A 474 -1.50 -6.63 15.42
CA THR A 474 -0.24 -5.90 15.45
C THR A 474 -0.09 -5.14 16.76
N LYS A 475 1.13 -4.73 17.08
CA LYS A 475 1.42 -3.84 18.21
C LYS A 475 1.55 -2.38 17.79
N GLN A 476 1.65 -2.11 16.48
CA GLN A 476 1.90 -0.78 15.95
C GLN A 476 1.11 -0.58 14.66
N VAL A 477 0.42 0.56 14.56
CA VAL A 477 -0.25 0.99 13.33
C VAL A 477 0.29 2.36 12.94
N ILE A 478 0.64 2.51 11.67
CA ILE A 478 1.03 3.76 11.02
C ILE A 478 -0.05 4.06 9.98
N GLY A 479 -0.38 5.32 9.76
CA GLY A 479 -1.22 5.68 8.63
C GLY A 479 -1.58 7.16 8.61
N ASP A 480 -2.17 7.58 7.51
CA ASP A 480 -2.50 8.97 7.30
C ASP A 480 -3.70 9.41 8.17
N PRO A 481 -3.89 10.73 8.39
CA PRO A 481 -4.95 11.29 9.24
C PRO A 481 -6.38 10.77 8.95
N SER A 482 -6.67 10.36 7.72
CA SER A 482 -8.00 9.88 7.31
C SER A 482 -8.41 8.57 8.01
N TYR A 483 -7.45 7.78 8.52
CA TYR A 483 -7.70 6.55 9.28
C TYR A 483 -7.88 6.79 10.79
N PHE A 484 -7.55 7.98 11.29
CA PHE A 484 -7.54 8.30 12.72
C PHE A 484 -8.30 9.58 13.06
N LYS A 485 -9.53 9.73 12.55
CA LYS A 485 -10.31 10.98 12.66
C LYS A 485 -10.42 11.52 14.11
N ASP A 486 -10.51 10.63 15.10
CA ASP A 486 -10.63 11.01 16.51
C ASP A 486 -9.29 11.34 17.20
N LYS A 487 -8.17 11.10 16.51
CA LYS A 487 -6.80 11.38 17.01
C LYS A 487 -6.13 12.56 16.29
N VAL A 488 -6.87 13.25 15.43
CA VAL A 488 -6.37 14.38 14.64
C VAL A 488 -7.19 15.63 14.88
N ARG A 489 -6.57 16.80 14.71
CA ARG A 489 -7.26 18.09 14.70
C ARG A 489 -7.03 18.78 13.37
N LYS A 490 -8.04 19.47 12.88
CA LYS A 490 -7.89 20.29 11.68
C LYS A 490 -7.00 21.49 11.99
N VAL A 491 -6.00 21.71 11.14
CA VAL A 491 -5.00 22.77 11.34
C VAL A 491 -5.06 23.88 10.28
N GLY A 492 -5.79 23.67 9.19
CA GLY A 492 -5.94 24.65 8.12
C GLY A 492 -6.69 24.11 6.91
N LYS A 493 -6.63 24.85 5.80
CA LYS A 493 -7.07 24.44 4.47
C LYS A 493 -6.04 24.89 3.44
N VAL A 494 -5.84 24.09 2.41
CA VAL A 494 -5.00 24.43 1.26
C VAL A 494 -5.87 24.36 0.02
N ILE A 495 -5.83 25.40 -0.80
CA ILE A 495 -6.43 25.39 -2.15
C ILE A 495 -5.38 24.95 -3.16
N ARG A 496 -5.76 24.04 -4.06
CA ARG A 496 -4.94 23.64 -5.21
C ARG A 496 -5.78 23.81 -6.46
N ALA A 497 -5.22 24.52 -7.44
CA ALA A 497 -5.82 24.69 -8.75
C ALA A 497 -4.91 24.00 -9.77
N ILE A 498 -5.42 22.96 -10.42
CA ILE A 498 -4.71 22.25 -11.48
C ILE A 498 -5.16 22.88 -12.80
N CYS A 499 -4.20 23.47 -13.51
CA CYS A 499 -4.46 24.19 -14.75
C CYS A 499 -3.72 23.51 -15.92
N ILE A 500 -4.46 23.11 -16.95
CA ILE A 500 -3.89 22.51 -18.16
C ILE A 500 -3.68 23.61 -19.19
N LEU A 501 -2.44 23.78 -19.62
CA LEU A 501 -2.04 24.83 -20.56
C LEU A 501 -1.73 24.22 -21.93
N LYS A 502 -2.14 24.91 -22.99
CA LYS A 502 -1.80 24.54 -24.38
C LYS A 502 -0.56 25.28 -24.91
N HIS A 503 0.09 26.03 -24.03
CA HIS A 503 1.29 26.82 -24.30
C HIS A 503 2.19 26.83 -23.06
N PRO A 504 3.50 27.07 -23.22
CA PRO A 504 4.40 27.31 -22.09
C PRO A 504 3.94 28.51 -21.24
N ILE A 505 4.42 28.58 -20.01
CA ILE A 505 4.16 29.73 -19.14
C ILE A 505 4.88 30.96 -19.74
N PRO A 506 4.20 32.11 -19.89
CA PRO A 506 4.83 33.32 -20.41
C PRO A 506 6.03 33.75 -19.57
N ASN A 507 7.04 34.36 -20.19
CA ASN A 507 8.26 34.88 -19.53
C ASN A 507 9.14 33.81 -18.85
N THR A 508 9.09 32.56 -19.31
CA THR A 508 9.95 31.47 -18.85
C THR A 508 10.80 30.85 -19.96
N ASP A 509 11.12 31.61 -21.02
CA ASP A 509 11.91 31.14 -22.16
C ASP A 509 11.42 29.82 -22.79
N ASN A 510 10.10 29.59 -22.74
CA ASN A 510 9.44 28.36 -23.23
C ASN A 510 10.02 27.06 -22.64
N VAL A 511 10.54 27.10 -21.41
CA VAL A 511 11.00 25.88 -20.74
C VAL A 511 9.85 24.91 -20.45
N ASP A 512 10.19 23.62 -20.36
CA ASP A 512 9.23 22.53 -20.21
C ASP A 512 8.68 22.35 -18.79
N SER A 513 9.35 22.90 -17.78
CA SER A 513 9.04 22.68 -16.37
C SER A 513 9.61 23.80 -15.50
N ILE A 514 8.82 24.31 -14.55
CA ILE A 514 9.24 25.39 -13.64
C ILE A 514 8.75 25.17 -12.21
N GLN A 515 9.49 25.75 -11.26
CA GLN A 515 8.94 26.24 -10.01
C GLN A 515 8.66 27.74 -10.13
N LEU A 516 7.51 28.21 -9.65
CA LEU A 516 7.22 29.62 -9.46
C LEU A 516 6.90 29.90 -7.98
N VAL A 517 7.69 30.76 -7.36
CA VAL A 517 7.50 31.22 -5.98
C VAL A 517 6.86 32.61 -6.00
N ILE A 518 5.79 32.78 -5.25
CA ILE A 518 5.15 34.09 -5.03
C ILE A 518 5.38 34.44 -3.54
N PRO A 519 6.37 35.29 -3.21
CA PRO A 519 6.65 35.67 -1.83
C PRO A 519 5.45 36.33 -1.17
N GLN A 520 5.24 36.05 0.11
CA GLN A 520 4.09 36.53 0.88
C GLN A 520 4.23 38.00 1.35
N ASN A 521 5.29 38.73 0.99
CA ASN A 521 5.52 40.13 1.42
C ASN A 521 4.55 41.17 0.80
N GLN A 522 3.31 40.75 0.52
CA GLN A 522 2.11 41.57 0.69
C GLN A 522 1.42 41.10 1.98
N GLU A 523 1.85 41.68 3.11
CA GLU A 523 1.65 41.24 4.51
C GLU A 523 0.20 40.90 4.94
N PRO A 524 0.03 39.89 5.82
CA PRO A 524 -0.93 39.93 6.92
C PRO A 524 -0.36 40.70 8.13
N ILE A 525 -1.20 41.49 8.80
CA ILE A 525 -0.81 42.57 9.71
C ILE A 525 -0.55 42.11 11.18
N GLU A 526 -0.79 40.85 11.57
CA GLU A 526 -0.63 40.41 12.98
C GLU A 526 -0.06 38.98 13.16
N ASP A 527 0.57 38.77 14.33
CA ASP A 527 1.42 37.62 14.71
C ASP A 527 0.68 36.44 15.41
N GLY A 528 -0.66 36.49 15.45
CA GLY A 528 -1.50 35.45 16.07
C GLY A 528 -1.52 35.43 17.61
N CYS A 529 -0.80 36.35 18.27
CA CYS A 529 -0.76 36.41 19.73
C CYS A 529 -2.09 36.90 20.34
N LYS A 530 -2.88 37.68 19.58
CA LYS A 530 -4.17 38.23 20.04
C LYS A 530 -5.37 37.29 19.89
N ASP A 531 -5.38 36.45 18.86
CA ASP A 531 -6.52 35.57 18.53
C ASP A 531 -6.25 34.08 18.86
N GLN A 532 -5.04 33.78 19.33
CA GLN A 532 -4.62 32.43 19.73
C GLN A 532 -4.69 31.42 18.57
N VAL A 533 -4.48 31.88 17.33
CA VAL A 533 -4.41 31.02 16.15
C VAL A 533 -2.95 30.80 15.76
N PHE A 534 -2.41 29.67 16.20
CA PHE A 534 -1.05 29.23 15.87
C PHE A 534 -1.07 28.00 14.94
N ILE A 535 -0.28 28.05 13.87
CA ILE A 535 -0.39 27.20 12.67
C ILE A 535 0.61 26.00 12.72
N SER A 536 0.15 24.77 12.42
CA SER A 536 0.97 23.57 12.12
C SER A 536 0.31 22.71 11.00
N ARG A 537 0.95 21.71 10.33
CA ARG A 537 0.65 21.38 8.90
C ARG A 537 0.35 19.90 8.51
N SER A 538 -0.66 19.67 7.65
CA SER A 538 -0.75 18.55 6.66
C SER A 538 0.29 18.74 5.54
N TYR A 539 0.33 17.96 4.42
CA TYR A 539 1.18 18.35 3.27
C TYR A 539 0.98 19.83 2.98
N ASP A 540 2.02 20.58 3.27
CA ASP A 540 1.92 22.03 3.28
C ASP A 540 1.98 22.56 1.86
N ALA A 541 1.69 23.85 1.72
CA ALA A 541 1.72 24.55 0.45
C ALA A 541 3.14 24.67 -0.14
N THR A 542 4.17 24.10 0.51
CA THR A 542 5.53 24.13 -0.03
C THR A 542 5.60 23.32 -1.31
N SER A 543 6.40 23.80 -2.25
CA SER A 543 6.63 23.18 -3.55
C SER A 543 7.61 22.01 -3.50
N HIS A 544 8.10 21.60 -2.32
CA HIS A 544 9.15 20.58 -2.17
C HIS A 544 8.89 19.62 -0.99
N PHE A 545 9.66 18.54 -0.91
CA PHE A 545 9.49 17.47 0.09
C PHE A 545 10.19 17.67 1.44
N GLY A 546 10.72 18.86 1.73
CA GLY A 546 11.53 19.10 2.94
C GLY A 546 10.80 18.72 4.22
N THR A 547 9.59 19.26 4.41
CA THR A 547 8.73 18.95 5.57
C THR A 547 8.31 17.49 5.66
N VAL A 548 8.16 16.82 4.52
CA VAL A 548 7.77 15.41 4.45
C VAL A 548 8.89 14.52 4.97
N CYS A 549 10.15 14.82 4.62
CA CYS A 549 11.31 14.09 5.15
C CYS A 549 11.47 14.26 6.67
N ASP A 550 11.19 15.45 7.19
CA ASP A 550 11.23 15.70 8.64
C ASP A 550 10.18 14.87 9.37
N ASP A 551 8.97 14.74 8.79
CA ASP A 551 7.91 13.91 9.33
C ASP A 551 8.26 12.41 9.27
N VAL A 552 8.84 11.94 8.16
CA VAL A 552 9.36 10.55 8.04
C VAL A 552 10.36 10.24 9.16
N LYS A 553 11.34 11.12 9.40
CA LYS A 553 12.34 10.94 10.47
C LYS A 553 11.69 10.92 11.86
N ASN A 554 10.74 11.83 12.10
CA ASN A 554 10.02 11.92 13.36
C ASN A 554 9.22 10.64 13.65
N ILE A 555 8.44 10.20 12.66
CA ILE A 555 7.61 8.99 12.77
C ILE A 555 8.51 7.77 12.94
N TYR A 556 9.56 7.62 12.13
CA TYR A 556 10.52 6.53 12.26
C TYR A 556 11.10 6.46 13.68
N ARG A 557 11.58 7.58 14.24
CA ARG A 557 12.13 7.62 15.60
C ARG A 557 11.11 7.22 16.66
N ARG A 558 9.85 7.63 16.51
CA ARG A 558 8.77 7.28 17.43
C ARG A 558 8.38 5.80 17.34
N VAL A 559 8.45 5.23 16.14
CA VAL A 559 8.11 3.82 15.88
C VAL A 559 9.22 2.89 16.37
N THR A 560 10.48 3.21 16.10
CA THR A 560 11.64 2.33 16.36
C THR A 560 12.37 2.64 17.67
N GLY A 561 12.17 3.83 18.24
CA GLY A 561 12.90 4.35 19.39
C GLY A 561 14.33 4.82 19.07
N LYS A 562 14.71 4.93 17.80
CA LYS A 562 16.08 5.27 17.34
C LYS A 562 16.04 6.31 16.22
N ASP A 563 17.09 7.12 16.10
CA ASP A 563 17.23 8.03 14.96
C ASP A 563 17.44 7.23 13.65
N LEU A 564 16.88 7.72 12.55
CA LEU A 564 17.05 7.12 11.23
C LEU A 564 18.52 7.25 10.80
N VAL A 565 19.24 6.12 10.78
CA VAL A 565 20.61 6.03 10.27
C VAL A 565 20.58 5.28 8.94
N LEU A 566 20.79 5.99 7.84
CA LEU A 566 20.83 5.40 6.50
C LEU A 566 22.08 4.52 6.36
N LYS A 567 21.90 3.21 6.17
CA LYS A 567 22.97 2.27 5.85
C LYS A 567 22.93 1.93 4.37
N GLN A 568 24.09 1.90 3.73
CA GLN A 568 24.20 1.53 2.32
C GLN A 568 23.91 0.04 2.15
N ARG A 569 23.07 -0.32 1.17
CA ARG A 569 22.79 -1.73 0.86
C ARG A 569 24.09 -2.46 0.46
N PRO A 570 24.40 -3.65 1.00
CA PRO A 570 25.47 -4.47 0.47
C PRO A 570 25.14 -4.85 -0.98
N ARG A 571 26.08 -4.66 -1.91
CA ARG A 571 25.94 -5.17 -3.28
C ARG A 571 25.87 -6.69 -3.19
N GLN A 572 24.84 -7.29 -3.79
CA GLN A 572 24.86 -8.72 -4.13
C GLN A 572 25.89 -8.90 -5.25
N GLU A 573 27.14 -9.09 -4.88
CA GLU A 573 28.15 -9.74 -5.72
C GLU A 573 28.60 -10.98 -4.95
N GLU A 574 28.50 -12.13 -5.63
CA GLU A 574 29.04 -13.45 -5.26
C GLU A 574 28.32 -14.26 -4.16
N GLU A 575 27.22 -14.91 -4.55
CA GLU A 575 27.05 -16.33 -4.23
C GLU A 575 27.00 -17.09 -5.57
N CYS A 576 28.12 -17.73 -5.91
CA CYS A 576 28.18 -18.83 -6.89
C CYS A 576 27.50 -20.07 -6.31
#